data_AF-A0A4D7APJ9-F1
#
_entry.id   AF-A0A4D7APJ9-F1
#
_cell.length_a   1.000
_cell.length_b   1.000
_cell.length_c   1.000
_cell.angle_alpha   90.00
_cell.angle_beta   90.00
_cell.angle_gamma   90.00
#
_symmetry.space_group_name_H-M   'P 1'
#
loop_
_entity.id
_entity.type
_entity.pdbx_description
1 polymer ?
#
loop_
_entity_poly.entity_id
_entity_poly.type
_entity_poly.pdbx_seq_one_letter_code
_entity_poly.pdbx_strand_id
1 'polypeptide(L)'
;MKIVLLAGLALALTGSSSLAQAPRAAIGDTARQTFFICSRAGCTATVTSVRGRDTNAAAATARMREADAITFCTEYVRPNWVEEGGLRGLQSCVRDTMKEDGGREHRISADCGAGILATPRGDRWRLTAAAKAGSTDPHEHWEPVNRARQDNERSPFETNTSQFAFLCPAEARRYKLE
;
A
#
# COMPACT_ATOMS: atom_id res chain seq x y z
N MET A 1 5.76 68.26 -36.26
CA MET A 1 5.57 68.21 -34.79
C MET A 1 4.09 68.09 -34.48
N LYS A 2 3.71 67.27 -33.47
CA LYS A 2 2.38 66.64 -33.18
C LYS A 2 2.15 65.40 -34.08
N ILE A 3 2.29 64.13 -33.67
CA ILE A 3 1.85 63.28 -32.53
C ILE A 3 0.32 63.07 -32.47
N VAL A 4 -0.06 61.76 -32.39
CA VAL A 4 -1.27 61.12 -31.78
C VAL A 4 -2.42 60.79 -32.75
N LEU A 5 -3.08 59.62 -32.76
CA LEU A 5 -2.87 58.20 -32.33
C LEU A 5 -4.08 57.40 -32.90
N LEU A 6 -3.88 56.08 -33.10
CA LEU A 6 -4.83 54.94 -32.94
C LEU A 6 -6.07 54.77 -33.84
N ALA A 7 -6.17 53.60 -34.47
CA ALA A 7 -6.93 52.46 -33.91
C ALA A 7 -6.79 51.23 -34.83
N GLY A 8 -5.85 50.33 -34.51
CA GLY A 8 -5.74 49.01 -35.12
C GLY A 8 -6.55 48.00 -34.29
N LEU A 9 -7.60 47.44 -34.89
CA LEU A 9 -8.44 46.41 -34.32
C LEU A 9 -7.67 45.07 -34.32
N ALA A 10 -7.17 44.64 -33.17
CA ALA A 10 -6.58 43.31 -32.99
C ALA A 10 -7.62 42.38 -32.36
N LEU A 11 -8.01 41.35 -33.11
CA LEU A 11 -8.83 40.23 -32.63
C LEU A 11 -8.10 39.53 -31.47
N ALA A 12 -8.65 39.63 -30.26
CA ALA A 12 -8.24 38.81 -29.14
C ALA A 12 -9.01 37.48 -29.18
N LEU A 13 -8.38 36.43 -29.72
CA LEU A 13 -8.76 35.05 -29.46
C LEU A 13 -8.26 34.65 -28.07
N THR A 14 -8.99 35.01 -27.02
CA THR A 14 -8.76 34.41 -25.69
C THR A 14 -9.41 33.04 -25.67
N GLY A 15 -8.61 32.05 -26.06
CA GLY A 15 -8.92 30.65 -25.85
C GLY A 15 -9.10 30.37 -24.36
N SER A 16 -10.24 29.78 -24.03
CA SER A 16 -10.55 29.25 -22.70
C SER A 16 -9.49 28.21 -22.33
N SER A 17 -8.53 28.58 -21.49
CA SER A 17 -7.70 27.61 -20.78
C SER A 17 -8.58 26.93 -19.73
N SER A 18 -9.40 25.97 -20.16
CA SER A 18 -9.79 24.87 -19.31
C SER A 18 -8.51 24.26 -18.79
N LEU A 19 -8.16 24.55 -17.53
CA LEU A 19 -7.28 23.72 -16.73
C LEU A 19 -7.97 22.37 -16.63
N ALA A 20 -7.79 21.56 -17.67
CA ALA A 20 -8.09 20.15 -17.67
C ALA A 20 -7.32 19.58 -16.49
N GLN A 21 -8.09 19.23 -15.46
CA GLN A 21 -7.65 18.39 -14.36
C GLN A 21 -6.80 17.27 -14.98
N ALA A 22 -5.49 17.27 -14.69
CA ALA A 22 -4.63 16.19 -15.12
C ALA A 22 -5.34 14.87 -14.79
N PRO A 23 -5.44 13.92 -15.74
CA PRO A 23 -6.15 12.70 -15.48
C PRO A 23 -5.51 12.08 -14.25
N ARG A 24 -6.30 11.92 -13.18
CA ARG A 24 -6.00 10.93 -12.14
C ARG A 24 -5.65 9.69 -12.93
N ALA A 25 -4.39 9.26 -12.86
CA ALA A 25 -3.99 7.99 -13.46
C ALA A 25 -4.99 6.97 -12.92
N ALA A 26 -5.95 6.59 -13.76
CA ALA A 26 -6.77 5.43 -13.51
C ALA A 26 -5.74 4.32 -13.42
N ILE A 27 -5.63 3.73 -12.23
CA ILE A 27 -4.77 2.59 -11.95
C ILE A 27 -5.21 1.53 -12.98
N GLY A 28 -4.49 1.46 -14.10
CA GLY A 28 -4.75 0.51 -15.18
C GLY A 28 -4.71 -0.89 -14.60
N ASP A 29 -5.68 -1.72 -14.99
CA ASP A 29 -5.82 -3.13 -14.65
C ASP A 29 -5.18 -3.55 -13.32
N THR A 30 -5.84 -3.20 -12.21
CA THR A 30 -5.69 -3.80 -10.87
C THR A 30 -4.32 -4.42 -10.58
N ALA A 31 -3.30 -3.60 -10.33
CA ALA A 31 -1.94 -4.09 -10.06
C ALA A 31 -1.95 -5.05 -8.85
N ARG A 32 -1.53 -6.30 -9.09
CA ARG A 32 -1.17 -7.22 -8.01
C ARG A 32 0.09 -6.70 -7.37
N GLN A 33 -0.03 -6.26 -6.13
CA GLN A 33 1.08 -5.63 -5.42
C GLN A 33 1.13 -6.20 -4.01
N THR A 34 2.34 -6.33 -3.51
CA THR A 34 2.63 -6.90 -2.19
C THR A 34 2.10 -5.97 -1.11
N PHE A 35 0.82 -6.11 -0.76
CA PHE A 35 0.27 -5.61 0.49
C PHE A 35 -0.02 -6.79 1.38
N PHE A 36 0.64 -6.80 2.53
CA PHE A 36 0.38 -7.72 3.62
C PHE A 36 -0.99 -7.42 4.22
N ILE A 37 -2.05 -7.80 3.52
CA ILE A 37 -3.38 -7.23 3.75
C ILE A 37 -4.33 -8.20 4.43
N CYS A 38 -4.01 -9.49 4.44
CA CYS A 38 -4.89 -10.51 4.97
C CYS A 38 -4.81 -10.56 6.48
N SER A 39 -5.70 -11.34 7.12
CA SER A 39 -5.55 -11.62 8.53
C SER A 39 -4.11 -12.08 8.82
N ARG A 40 -3.47 -12.89 7.98
CA ARG A 40 -2.16 -13.50 8.27
C ARG A 40 -0.97 -12.79 7.60
N ALA A 41 0.16 -12.66 8.28
CA ALA A 41 1.40 -12.13 7.69
C ALA A 41 1.90 -12.98 6.52
N GLY A 42 2.58 -12.34 5.57
CA GLY A 42 3.08 -12.98 4.34
C GLY A 42 2.05 -13.07 3.20
N CYS A 43 0.78 -12.76 3.48
CA CYS A 43 -0.28 -12.83 2.48
C CYS A 43 -0.29 -11.63 1.53
N THR A 44 -0.15 -11.86 0.22
CA THR A 44 -0.33 -10.83 -0.80
C THR A 44 -1.79 -10.73 -1.24
N ALA A 45 -2.23 -9.58 -1.72
CA ALA A 45 -3.57 -9.41 -2.24
C ALA A 45 -3.61 -8.40 -3.39
N THR A 46 -4.64 -8.53 -4.22
CA THR A 46 -4.84 -7.64 -5.35
C THR A 46 -5.44 -6.30 -4.92
N VAL A 47 -4.72 -5.20 -5.15
CA VAL A 47 -5.17 -3.83 -4.79
C VAL A 47 -6.34 -3.39 -5.64
N THR A 48 -7.46 -3.08 -5.02
CA THR A 48 -8.66 -2.59 -5.69
C THR A 48 -8.76 -1.07 -5.69
N SER A 49 -8.14 -0.37 -4.74
CA SER A 49 -8.06 1.08 -4.76
C SER A 49 -6.89 1.62 -3.94
N VAL A 50 -6.37 2.78 -4.36
CA VAL A 50 -5.40 3.59 -3.60
C VAL A 50 -5.90 5.03 -3.58
N ARG A 51 -5.84 5.68 -2.42
CA ARG A 51 -6.26 7.09 -2.24
C ARG A 51 -5.30 7.80 -1.30
N GLY A 52 -5.15 9.11 -1.50
CA GLY A 52 -4.39 9.96 -0.59
C GLY A 52 -2.92 9.55 -0.42
N ARG A 53 -2.31 8.91 -1.42
CA ARG A 53 -0.90 8.50 -1.36
C ARG A 53 0.00 9.70 -1.01
N ASP A 54 0.99 9.49 -0.14
CA ASP A 54 1.86 10.54 0.42
C ASP A 54 1.12 11.67 1.17
N THR A 55 -0.07 11.39 1.72
CA THR A 55 -0.82 12.34 2.54
C THR A 55 -1.15 11.78 3.93
N ASN A 56 -1.66 12.63 4.81
CA ASN A 56 -2.09 12.23 6.16
C ASN A 56 -3.38 11.37 6.16
N ALA A 57 -3.97 11.12 4.99
CA ALA A 57 -5.16 10.30 4.79
C ALA A 57 -4.92 9.20 3.74
N ALA A 58 -3.69 8.71 3.63
CA ALA A 58 -3.31 7.66 2.69
C ALA A 58 -4.03 6.35 3.03
N ALA A 59 -4.55 5.67 2.01
CA ALA A 59 -5.19 4.39 2.19
C ALA A 59 -5.16 3.54 0.93
N ALA A 60 -5.17 2.23 1.14
CA ALA A 60 -5.35 1.26 0.10
C ALA A 60 -6.34 0.17 0.53
N THR A 61 -7.12 -0.30 -0.43
CA THR A 61 -7.98 -1.46 -0.28
C THR A 61 -7.51 -2.56 -1.20
N ALA A 62 -7.56 -3.80 -0.74
CA ALA A 62 -7.28 -4.96 -1.58
C ALA A 62 -8.25 -6.09 -1.25
N ARG A 63 -8.33 -7.06 -2.16
CA ARG A 63 -9.12 -8.27 -2.01
C ARG A 63 -8.25 -9.47 -2.35
N MET A 64 -8.35 -10.52 -1.54
CA MET A 64 -7.71 -11.78 -1.86
C MET A 64 -8.47 -12.48 -2.99
N ARG A 65 -7.77 -12.74 -4.09
CA ARG A 65 -8.22 -13.62 -5.17
C ARG A 65 -7.58 -15.00 -5.01
N GLU A 66 -8.09 -15.99 -5.73
CA GLU A 66 -7.52 -17.34 -5.72
C GLU A 66 -6.04 -17.34 -6.14
N ALA A 67 -5.67 -16.54 -7.13
CA ALA A 67 -4.26 -16.36 -7.54
C ALA A 67 -3.38 -15.80 -6.39
N ASP A 68 -3.94 -14.97 -5.52
CA ASP A 68 -3.25 -14.45 -4.34
C ASP A 68 -3.03 -15.56 -3.30
N ALA A 69 -4.06 -16.35 -3.04
CA ALA A 69 -4.00 -17.50 -2.14
C ALA A 69 -3.04 -18.59 -2.63
N ILE A 70 -2.97 -18.84 -3.94
CA ILE A 70 -2.01 -19.78 -4.54
C ILE A 70 -0.59 -19.35 -4.19
N THR A 71 -0.22 -18.09 -4.50
CA THR A 71 1.12 -17.57 -4.20
C THR A 71 1.44 -17.60 -2.71
N PHE A 72 0.50 -17.20 -1.85
CA PHE A 72 0.69 -17.28 -0.40
C PHE A 72 0.99 -18.72 0.04
N CYS A 73 0.24 -19.69 -0.47
CA CYS A 73 0.44 -21.09 -0.13
C CYS A 73 1.75 -21.65 -0.69
N THR A 74 2.14 -21.29 -1.92
CA THR A 74 3.36 -21.82 -2.56
C THR A 74 4.64 -21.16 -2.08
N GLU A 75 4.60 -19.87 -1.71
CA GLU A 75 5.81 -19.12 -1.37
C GLU A 75 6.02 -18.99 0.14
N TYR A 76 4.94 -19.05 0.93
CA TYR A 76 4.99 -18.75 2.36
C TYR A 76 4.59 -19.93 3.25
N VAL A 77 3.38 -20.47 3.07
CA VAL A 77 2.88 -21.53 3.98
C VAL A 77 3.55 -22.87 3.71
N ARG A 78 3.74 -23.20 2.43
CA ARG A 78 4.24 -24.50 1.97
C ARG A 78 5.25 -24.35 0.84
N PRO A 79 6.43 -23.73 1.07
CA PRO A 79 7.47 -23.59 0.06
C PRO A 79 7.88 -24.94 -0.54
N ASN A 80 7.83 -26.02 0.25
CA ASN A 80 8.18 -27.38 -0.17
C ASN A 80 6.95 -28.25 -0.47
N TRP A 81 5.84 -27.65 -0.93
CA TRP A 81 4.56 -28.34 -1.12
C TRP A 81 4.63 -29.59 -2.02
N VAL A 82 5.60 -29.65 -2.94
CA VAL A 82 5.84 -30.82 -3.79
C VAL A 82 6.17 -32.06 -2.95
N GLU A 83 6.97 -31.90 -1.91
CA GLU A 83 7.46 -32.98 -1.04
C GLU A 83 6.49 -33.32 0.09
N GLU A 84 5.81 -32.31 0.64
CA GLU A 84 5.01 -32.46 1.85
C GLU A 84 3.54 -32.88 1.62
N GLY A 85 3.14 -33.16 0.39
CA GLY A 85 1.75 -33.57 0.09
C GLY A 85 1.25 -33.27 -1.33
N GLY A 86 2.13 -32.75 -2.20
CA GLY A 86 1.86 -32.48 -3.59
C GLY A 86 0.68 -31.55 -3.83
N LEU A 87 0.08 -31.67 -5.01
CA LEU A 87 -1.01 -30.78 -5.46
C LEU A 87 -2.22 -30.79 -4.52
N ARG A 88 -2.56 -31.93 -3.92
CA ARG A 88 -3.70 -32.06 -3.00
C ARG A 88 -3.49 -31.21 -1.74
N GLY A 89 -2.29 -31.23 -1.16
CA GLY A 89 -1.98 -30.42 0.01
C GLY A 89 -1.97 -28.92 -0.32
N LEU A 90 -1.47 -28.54 -1.50
CA LEU A 90 -1.55 -27.16 -1.98
C LEU A 90 -3.01 -26.69 -2.14
N GLN A 91 -3.86 -27.49 -2.77
CA GLN A 91 -5.29 -27.17 -2.94
C GLN A 91 -6.01 -27.02 -1.58
N SER A 92 -5.64 -27.83 -0.58
CA SER A 92 -6.18 -27.67 0.78
C SER A 92 -5.81 -26.31 1.36
N CYS A 93 -4.54 -25.91 1.29
CA CYS A 93 -4.09 -24.60 1.75
C CYS A 93 -4.83 -23.45 1.06
N VAL A 94 -4.97 -23.52 -0.27
CA VAL A 94 -5.65 -22.48 -1.06
C VAL A 94 -7.11 -22.36 -0.65
N ARG A 95 -7.81 -23.50 -0.54
CA ARG A 95 -9.23 -23.52 -0.12
C ARG A 95 -9.41 -22.93 1.27
N ASP A 96 -8.59 -23.35 2.22
CA ASP A 96 -8.72 -22.90 3.61
C ASP A 96 -8.38 -21.39 3.71
N THR A 97 -7.41 -20.92 2.93
CA THR A 97 -7.06 -19.50 2.80
C THR A 97 -8.19 -18.68 2.18
N MET A 98 -8.77 -19.15 1.08
CA MET A 98 -9.91 -18.49 0.44
C MET A 98 -11.17 -18.50 1.31
N LYS A 99 -11.35 -19.51 2.17
CA LYS A 99 -12.44 -19.55 3.14
C LYS A 99 -12.31 -18.44 4.20
N GLU A 100 -11.09 -18.13 4.62
CA GLU A 100 -10.83 -17.16 5.69
C GLU A 100 -10.76 -15.71 5.20
N ASP A 101 -10.05 -15.49 4.10
CA ASP A 101 -9.71 -14.16 3.57
C ASP A 101 -10.29 -13.89 2.16
N GLY A 102 -10.73 -14.93 1.45
CA GLY A 102 -11.21 -14.81 0.07
C GLY A 102 -12.45 -13.93 -0.07
N GLY A 103 -12.42 -13.02 -1.05
CA GLY A 103 -13.52 -12.11 -1.35
C GLY A 103 -13.77 -11.01 -0.31
N ARG A 104 -13.07 -11.03 0.84
CA ARG A 104 -13.14 -9.98 1.85
C ARG A 104 -12.35 -8.76 1.38
N GLU A 105 -12.87 -7.59 1.71
CA GLU A 105 -12.13 -6.36 1.53
C GLU A 105 -11.27 -6.09 2.75
N HIS A 106 -10.01 -5.81 2.49
CA HIS A 106 -9.01 -5.51 3.48
C HIS A 106 -8.46 -4.11 3.22
N ARG A 107 -8.16 -3.38 4.28
CA ARG A 107 -7.80 -1.97 4.19
C ARG A 107 -6.59 -1.67 5.05
N ILE A 108 -5.58 -1.04 4.46
CA ILE A 108 -4.52 -0.36 5.20
C ILE A 108 -4.70 1.14 5.07
N SER A 109 -4.26 1.88 6.08
CA SER A 109 -4.21 3.34 6.03
C SER A 109 -2.98 3.88 6.73
N ALA A 110 -2.52 5.04 6.32
CA ALA A 110 -1.39 5.72 6.94
C ALA A 110 -1.66 7.21 7.08
N ASP A 111 -1.12 7.77 8.16
CA ASP A 111 -0.86 9.19 8.29
C ASP A 111 0.63 9.39 8.01
N CYS A 112 0.96 9.76 6.76
CA CYS A 112 2.35 9.86 6.33
C CYS A 112 3.12 10.93 7.12
N GLY A 113 2.52 12.09 7.38
CA GLY A 113 3.16 13.16 8.14
C GLY A 113 3.43 12.79 9.60
N ALA A 114 2.53 12.00 10.21
CA ALA A 114 2.75 11.49 11.57
C ALA A 114 3.66 10.25 11.62
N GLY A 115 3.91 9.59 10.49
CA GLY A 115 4.59 8.29 10.44
C GLY A 115 3.78 7.19 11.13
N ILE A 116 2.46 7.20 10.97
CA ILE A 116 1.55 6.21 11.57
C ILE A 116 0.98 5.31 10.48
N LEU A 117 0.97 4.01 10.73
CA LEU A 117 0.33 3.00 9.92
C LEU A 117 -0.79 2.34 10.71
N ALA A 118 -1.89 2.00 10.03
CA ALA A 118 -2.94 1.14 10.54
C ALA A 118 -3.08 -0.09 9.65
N THR A 119 -2.97 -1.26 10.26
CA THR A 119 -3.05 -2.56 9.59
C THR A 119 -4.50 -2.92 9.24
N PRO A 120 -4.74 -3.96 8.42
CA PRO A 120 -6.08 -4.45 8.10
C PRO A 120 -6.89 -4.89 9.32
N ARG A 121 -6.22 -5.30 10.39
CA ARG A 121 -6.84 -5.71 11.66
C ARG A 121 -7.15 -4.52 12.57
N GLY A 122 -6.74 -3.31 12.21
CA GLY A 122 -6.93 -2.10 12.98
C GLY A 122 -5.84 -1.82 14.02
N ASP A 123 -4.78 -2.64 14.06
CA ASP A 123 -3.60 -2.34 14.87
C ASP A 123 -2.90 -1.10 14.32
N ARG A 124 -2.45 -0.22 15.20
CA ARG A 124 -1.78 1.02 14.82
C ARG A 124 -0.32 0.97 15.25
N TRP A 125 0.55 1.33 14.33
CA TRP A 125 1.99 1.35 14.51
C TRP A 125 2.52 2.73 14.19
N ARG A 126 3.55 3.16 14.91
CA ARG A 126 4.23 4.43 14.68
C ARG A 126 5.70 4.18 14.38
N LEU A 127 6.24 4.93 13.43
CA LEU A 127 7.67 5.01 13.18
C LEU A 127 8.40 5.58 14.40
N THR A 128 9.34 4.82 14.94
CA THR A 128 10.14 5.24 16.10
C THR A 128 11.11 6.36 15.73
N ALA A 129 11.71 6.97 16.77
CA ALA A 129 12.83 7.88 16.58
C ALA A 129 14.06 7.21 15.94
N ALA A 130 14.31 5.93 16.24
CA ALA A 130 15.43 5.17 15.66
C ALA A 130 15.26 4.98 14.15
N ALA A 131 14.04 4.64 13.71
CA ALA A 131 13.69 4.59 12.28
C ALA A 131 13.96 5.94 11.60
N LYS A 132 13.49 7.03 12.22
CA LYS A 132 13.65 8.39 11.70
C LYS A 132 15.10 8.86 11.68
N ALA A 133 15.95 8.31 12.56
CA ALA A 133 17.38 8.52 12.57
C ALA A 133 18.13 7.65 11.54
N GLY A 134 17.43 6.76 10.82
CA GLY A 134 17.99 5.91 9.78
C GLY A 134 18.57 4.59 10.30
N SER A 135 18.04 4.05 11.40
CA SER A 135 18.37 2.68 11.83
C SER A 135 18.14 1.69 10.69
N THR A 136 19.03 0.71 10.55
CA THR A 136 18.88 -0.39 9.60
C THR A 136 18.25 -1.62 10.26
N ASP A 137 18.00 -1.59 11.56
CA ASP A 137 17.34 -2.69 12.26
C ASP A 137 15.81 -2.52 12.17
N PRO A 138 15.10 -3.38 11.42
CA PRO A 138 13.65 -3.29 11.30
C PRO A 138 12.94 -3.44 12.64
N HIS A 139 13.51 -4.15 13.62
CA HIS A 139 12.92 -4.30 14.95
C HIS A 139 12.84 -2.98 15.72
N GLU A 140 13.68 -2.01 15.36
CA GLU A 140 13.64 -0.68 15.93
C GLU A 140 12.69 0.24 15.18
N HIS A 141 12.13 -0.15 14.02
CA HIS A 141 11.41 0.79 13.16
C HIS A 141 10.01 1.14 13.65
N TRP A 142 9.33 0.21 14.32
CA TRP A 142 7.91 0.36 14.66
C TRP A 142 7.63 0.11 16.12
N GLU A 143 6.82 0.99 16.72
CA GLU A 143 6.23 0.78 18.03
C GLU A 143 4.71 0.74 17.93
N PRO A 144 4.03 -0.09 18.75
CA PRO A 144 2.58 -0.14 18.75
C PRO A 144 2.00 1.11 19.43
N VAL A 145 0.99 1.73 18.80
CA VAL A 145 0.28 2.91 19.35
C VAL A 145 -0.84 2.51 20.30
N ASN A 146 -1.41 1.33 20.09
CA ASN A 146 -2.41 0.66 20.92
C ASN A 146 -1.89 -0.74 21.30
N ARG A 147 -2.58 -1.47 22.19
CA ARG A 147 -2.18 -2.84 22.58
C ARG A 147 -2.32 -3.77 21.35
N ALA A 148 -1.26 -3.85 20.54
CA ALA A 148 -1.23 -4.68 19.34
C ALA A 148 -1.42 -6.14 19.75
N ARG A 149 -2.25 -6.89 19.02
CA ARG A 149 -2.29 -8.34 19.16
C ARG A 149 -0.96 -8.90 18.64
N GLN A 150 -0.16 -9.47 19.53
CA GLN A 150 1.02 -10.22 19.15
C GLN A 150 0.58 -11.60 18.72
N ASP A 151 0.29 -11.75 17.43
CA ASP A 151 0.11 -13.07 16.84
C ASP A 151 1.44 -13.53 16.21
N ASN A 152 1.68 -14.84 16.20
CA ASN A 152 2.93 -15.52 15.85
C ASN A 152 3.26 -15.51 14.34
N GLU A 153 3.08 -14.37 13.70
CA GLU A 153 3.25 -14.20 12.26
C GLU A 153 4.59 -13.48 11.97
N ARG A 154 5.12 -13.54 10.74
CA ARG A 154 6.41 -12.91 10.35
C ARG A 154 6.57 -11.53 10.99
N SER A 155 7.78 -11.24 11.45
CA SER A 155 8.11 -10.08 12.27
C SER A 155 7.33 -8.83 11.81
N PRO A 156 6.44 -8.25 12.65
CA PRO A 156 5.47 -7.23 12.24
C PRO A 156 6.12 -6.01 11.57
N PHE A 157 7.42 -5.81 11.77
CA PHE A 157 8.19 -4.73 11.20
C PHE A 157 8.39 -4.85 9.68
N GLU A 158 8.66 -6.05 9.16
CA GLU A 158 8.83 -6.24 7.71
C GLU A 158 7.52 -5.93 6.97
N THR A 159 6.39 -6.34 7.55
CA THR A 159 5.08 -6.10 6.97
C THR A 159 4.65 -4.63 7.08
N ASN A 160 4.89 -4.00 8.22
CA ASN A 160 4.60 -2.58 8.41
C ASN A 160 5.42 -1.69 7.49
N THR A 161 6.71 -1.98 7.34
CA THR A 161 7.62 -1.21 6.48
C THR A 161 7.14 -1.21 5.03
N SER A 162 6.84 -2.36 4.43
CA SER A 162 6.36 -2.38 3.03
C SER A 162 4.97 -1.74 2.86
N GLN A 163 4.05 -1.92 3.83
CA GLN A 163 2.74 -1.27 3.79
C GLN A 163 2.87 0.26 3.84
N PHE A 164 3.73 0.78 4.73
CA PHE A 164 3.99 2.21 4.83
C PHE A 164 4.70 2.74 3.60
N ALA A 165 5.73 2.05 3.08
CA ALA A 165 6.44 2.46 1.88
C ALA A 165 5.54 2.56 0.64
N PHE A 166 4.50 1.75 0.57
CA PHE A 166 3.54 1.88 -0.51
C PHE A 166 2.63 3.11 -0.39
N LEU A 167 2.08 3.33 0.80
CA LEU A 167 1.17 4.44 1.07
C LEU A 167 1.89 5.79 1.14
N CYS A 168 3.13 5.79 1.63
CA CYS A 168 3.95 6.95 1.95
C CYS A 168 5.38 6.82 1.37
N PRO A 169 5.54 6.57 0.05
CA PRO A 169 6.86 6.34 -0.56
C PRO A 169 7.83 7.51 -0.37
N ALA A 170 7.37 8.76 -0.24
CA ALA A 170 8.24 9.89 0.03
C ALA A 170 8.89 9.80 1.42
N GLU A 171 8.10 9.51 2.44
CA GLU A 171 8.60 9.38 3.82
C GLU A 171 9.42 8.09 4.00
N ALA A 172 9.04 6.98 3.35
CA ALA A 172 9.83 5.77 3.41
C ALA A 172 11.24 5.95 2.82
N ARG A 173 11.38 6.65 1.70
CA ARG A 173 12.70 7.03 1.16
C ARG A 173 13.47 7.94 2.09
N ARG A 174 12.79 8.92 2.70
CA ARG A 174 13.40 9.85 3.66
C ARG A 174 14.03 9.11 4.83
N TYR A 175 13.35 8.08 5.33
CA TYR A 175 13.77 7.29 6.47
C TYR A 175 14.53 6.00 6.11
N LYS A 176 14.81 5.76 4.82
CA LYS A 176 15.53 4.58 4.30
C LYS A 176 14.90 3.25 4.75
N LEU A 177 13.57 3.16 4.66
CA LEU A 177 12.80 1.97 5.03
C LEU A 177 12.72 0.94 3.88
N GLU A 178 13.80 0.75 3.12
CA GLU A 178 13.88 -0.15 1.95
C GLU A 178 14.89 -1.28 2.16
#